data_AF-A0A7V9J2H2-F1
#
_entry.id   AF-A0A7V9J2H2-F1
#
_cell.length_a   1.000
_cell.length_b   1.000
_cell.length_c   1.000
_cell.angle_alpha   90.00
_cell.angle_beta   90.00
_cell.angle_gamma   90.00
#
_symmetry.space_group_name_H-M   'P 1'
#
loop_
_entity.id
_entity.type
_entity.pdbx_description
1 polymer ?
#
loop_
_entity_poly.entity_id
_entity_poly.type
_entity_poly.pdbx_seq_one_letter_code
_entity_poly.pdbx_strand_id
1 'polypeptide(L)'
;MDSIYVRDAAVICDRGVILCRMGKPLRAAEPAAQETTFRALSLTILGTIQPPGKLEGGDVAWLDQRTLAVGRGYRTNDSGISQLRALLGDSVDELITVPLPHYRGPGDVFHLMSIISPIDRDLAVVYSPLMPVPFREELLERGLTLVEVPEEEFESMGANVLA
;
A
#
# COMPACT_ATOMS: atom_id res chain seq x y z
N MET A 1 1.39 -5.88 -19.27
CA MET A 1 1.55 -7.06 -18.42
C MET A 1 1.95 -6.53 -17.07
N ASP A 2 0.98 -6.44 -16.15
CA ASP A 2 1.15 -5.71 -14.89
C ASP A 2 1.67 -6.61 -13.76
N SER A 3 1.82 -7.91 -14.04
CA SER A 3 2.37 -8.92 -13.11
C SER A 3 3.83 -8.69 -12.74
N ILE A 4 4.52 -7.72 -13.36
CA ILE A 4 5.85 -7.25 -12.95
C ILE A 4 5.79 -6.44 -11.65
N TYR A 5 4.63 -5.87 -11.29
CA TYR A 5 4.40 -5.13 -10.06
C TYR A 5 4.03 -6.08 -8.92
N VAL A 6 5.00 -6.90 -8.51
CA VAL A 6 4.81 -7.99 -7.53
C VAL A 6 4.35 -7.51 -6.15
N ARG A 7 4.56 -6.23 -5.80
CA ARG A 7 4.14 -5.70 -4.50
C ARG A 7 2.62 -5.64 -4.33
N ASP A 8 1.85 -5.54 -5.42
CA ASP A 8 0.42 -5.26 -5.30
C ASP A 8 -0.43 -6.46 -4.88
N ALA A 9 0.03 -7.68 -5.18
CA ALA A 9 -0.77 -8.90 -5.04
C ALA A 9 -0.74 -9.51 -3.62
N ALA A 10 0.12 -9.02 -2.73
CA ALA A 10 0.16 -9.45 -1.34
C ALA A 10 0.70 -8.37 -0.39
N VAL A 11 0.30 -8.45 0.88
CA VAL A 11 0.89 -7.70 2.00
C VAL A 11 1.65 -8.68 2.88
N ILE A 12 2.87 -8.31 3.24
CA ILE A 12 3.74 -9.11 4.12
C ILE A 12 3.80 -8.46 5.49
N CYS A 13 3.70 -9.27 6.54
CA CYS A 13 3.95 -8.89 7.93
C CYS A 13 4.70 -10.01 8.65
N ASP A 14 5.15 -9.77 9.89
CA ASP A 14 5.94 -10.74 10.67
C ASP A 14 5.25 -12.09 10.88
N ARG A 15 3.91 -12.11 10.92
CA ARG A 15 3.11 -13.33 11.08
C ARG A 15 2.95 -14.12 9.78
N GLY A 16 3.22 -13.52 8.63
CA GLY A 16 3.09 -14.14 7.32
C GLY A 16 2.47 -13.22 6.27
N VAL A 17 1.88 -13.87 5.26
CA VAL A 17 1.39 -13.23 4.03
C VAL A 17 -0.11 -13.10 4.04
N ILE A 18 -0.60 -11.93 3.62
CA ILE A 18 -2.01 -11.67 3.34
C ILE A 18 -2.16 -11.48 1.83
N LEU A 19 -2.95 -12.32 1.19
CA LEU A 19 -3.19 -12.23 -0.26
C LEU A 19 -4.21 -11.13 -0.56
N CYS A 20 -3.85 -10.24 -1.47
CA CYS A 20 -4.67 -9.09 -1.87
C CYS A 20 -5.84 -9.50 -2.76
N ARG A 21 -6.78 -8.57 -2.94
CA ARG A 21 -7.88 -8.70 -3.91
C ARG A 21 -7.86 -7.52 -4.88
N MET A 22 -7.30 -7.80 -6.04
CA MET A 22 -7.07 -6.81 -7.10
C MET A 22 -8.36 -6.11 -7.51
N GLY A 23 -8.30 -4.79 -7.65
CA GLY A 23 -9.45 -3.97 -8.04
C GLY A 23 -9.75 -4.04 -9.54
N LYS A 24 -8.74 -4.34 -10.37
CA LYS A 24 -8.88 -4.52 -11.82
C LYS A 24 -9.02 -6.02 -12.18
N PRO A 25 -10.05 -6.43 -12.95
CA PRO A 25 -10.25 -7.83 -13.33
C PRO A 25 -9.05 -8.48 -14.05
N LEU A 26 -8.33 -7.71 -14.87
CA LEU A 26 -7.13 -8.18 -15.58
C LEU A 26 -6.03 -8.70 -14.65
N ARG A 27 -6.02 -8.25 -13.39
CA ARG A 27 -5.02 -8.59 -12.38
C ARG A 27 -5.48 -9.70 -11.43
N ALA A 28 -6.70 -10.20 -11.57
CA ALA A 28 -7.33 -11.09 -10.59
C ALA A 28 -6.58 -12.42 -10.37
N ALA A 29 -5.74 -12.85 -11.32
CA ALA A 29 -4.93 -14.06 -11.20
C ALA A 29 -3.60 -13.85 -10.45
N GLU A 30 -3.15 -12.60 -10.26
CA GLU A 30 -1.84 -12.31 -9.65
C GLU A 30 -1.70 -12.85 -8.22
N PRO A 31 -2.68 -12.71 -7.30
CA PRO A 31 -2.55 -13.25 -5.94
C PRO A 31 -2.43 -14.78 -5.90
N ALA A 32 -3.16 -15.50 -6.74
CA ALA A 32 -3.09 -16.97 -6.80
C ALA A 32 -1.74 -17.47 -7.34
N ALA A 33 -1.15 -16.73 -8.29
CA ALA A 33 0.19 -17.02 -8.76
C ALA A 33 1.24 -16.83 -7.64
N GLN A 34 1.14 -15.76 -6.86
CA GLN A 34 2.03 -15.54 -5.72
C GLN A 34 1.83 -16.55 -4.60
N GLU A 35 0.58 -16.94 -4.31
CA GLU A 35 0.27 -17.95 -3.31
C GLU A 35 1.03 -19.25 -3.56
N THR A 36 1.11 -19.69 -4.82
CA THR A 36 1.85 -20.89 -5.22
C THR A 36 3.33 -20.78 -4.82
N THR A 37 3.95 -19.63 -5.08
CA THR A 37 5.35 -19.36 -4.70
C THR A 37 5.52 -19.29 -3.18
N PHE A 38 4.63 -18.58 -2.47
CA PHE A 38 4.71 -18.47 -1.01
C PHE A 38 4.58 -19.82 -0.31
N ARG A 39 3.70 -20.69 -0.81
CA ARG A 39 3.57 -22.07 -0.31
C ARG A 39 4.81 -22.90 -0.59
N ALA A 40 5.41 -22.77 -1.77
CA ALA A 40 6.67 -23.44 -2.10
C ALA A 40 7.83 -22.99 -1.18
N LEU A 41 7.80 -21.73 -0.74
CA LEU A 41 8.75 -21.16 0.23
C LEU A 41 8.39 -21.45 1.70
N SER A 42 7.33 -22.23 1.96
CA SER A 42 6.83 -22.53 3.32
C SER A 42 6.45 -21.27 4.13
N LEU A 43 6.05 -20.18 3.45
CA LEU A 43 5.52 -19.00 4.12
C LEU A 43 4.08 -19.24 4.60
N THR A 44 3.76 -18.73 5.79
CA THR A 44 2.41 -18.81 6.34
C THR A 44 1.48 -17.85 5.60
N ILE A 45 0.38 -18.35 5.06
CA ILE A 45 -0.71 -17.51 4.52
C ILE A 45 -1.72 -17.25 5.64
N LEU A 46 -1.81 -15.99 6.08
CA LEU A 46 -2.73 -15.56 7.14
C LEU A 46 -4.18 -15.48 6.65
N GLY A 47 -4.36 -15.22 5.37
CA GLY A 47 -5.66 -15.16 4.73
C GLY A 47 -5.63 -14.43 3.40
N THR A 48 -6.81 -14.30 2.81
CA THR A 48 -7.02 -13.63 1.52
C THR A 48 -8.17 -12.64 1.67
N ILE A 49 -8.01 -11.43 1.16
CA ILE A 49 -9.07 -10.44 1.11
C ILE A 49 -10.24 -10.97 0.25
N GLN A 50 -11.43 -11.01 0.82
CA GLN A 50 -12.65 -11.54 0.20
C GLN A 50 -13.56 -10.41 -0.31
N PRO A 51 -14.37 -10.66 -1.37
CA PRO A 51 -15.46 -9.76 -1.75
C PRO A 51 -16.37 -9.44 -0.55
N PRO A 52 -16.87 -8.19 -0.41
CA PRO A 52 -16.73 -7.06 -1.34
C PRO A 52 -15.44 -6.24 -1.17
N GLY A 53 -14.48 -6.73 -0.38
CA GLY A 53 -13.18 -6.10 -0.17
C GLY A 53 -12.36 -6.02 -1.46
N LYS A 54 -11.69 -4.89 -1.64
CA LYS A 54 -10.63 -4.69 -2.62
C LYS A 54 -9.43 -4.10 -1.90
N LEU A 55 -8.25 -4.59 -2.23
CA LEU A 55 -7.00 -4.14 -1.66
C LEU A 55 -5.87 -4.45 -2.63
N GLU A 56 -5.00 -3.48 -2.90
CA GLU A 56 -3.77 -3.64 -3.67
C GLU A 56 -2.59 -3.18 -2.81
N GLY A 57 -1.50 -3.95 -2.78
CA GLY A 57 -0.34 -3.70 -1.93
C GLY A 57 0.39 -2.38 -2.22
N GLY A 58 0.27 -1.81 -3.42
CA GLY A 58 0.73 -0.45 -3.70
C GLY A 58 0.03 0.63 -2.88
N ASP A 59 -1.16 0.35 -2.32
CA ASP A 59 -1.82 1.25 -1.36
C ASP A 59 -1.32 1.04 0.08
N VAL A 60 -0.37 0.14 0.33
CA VAL A 60 0.05 -0.24 1.68
C VAL A 60 1.50 0.17 1.91
N ALA A 61 1.73 1.04 2.89
CA ALA A 61 3.05 1.51 3.29
C ALA A 61 3.26 1.33 4.80
N TRP A 62 4.31 0.60 5.19
CA TRP A 62 4.75 0.52 6.57
C TRP A 62 5.47 1.82 6.95
N LEU A 63 4.97 2.54 7.95
CA LEU A 63 5.62 3.75 8.46
C LEU A 63 6.70 3.39 9.50
N ASP A 64 6.48 2.31 10.23
CA ASP A 64 7.42 1.69 11.14
C ASP A 64 7.07 0.19 11.29
N GLN A 65 7.65 -0.50 12.28
CA GLN A 65 7.42 -1.94 12.49
C GLN A 65 5.98 -2.31 12.88
N ARG A 66 5.19 -1.37 13.42
CA ARG A 66 3.87 -1.60 14.01
C ARG A 66 2.79 -0.63 13.54
N THR A 67 3.14 0.36 12.71
CA THR A 67 2.22 1.32 12.10
C THR A 67 2.13 1.13 10.59
N LEU A 68 0.90 0.97 10.09
CA LEU A 68 0.62 0.80 8.67
C LEU A 68 -0.24 1.95 8.12
N ALA A 69 0.18 2.58 7.03
CA ALA A 69 -0.66 3.48 6.24
C ALA A 69 -1.30 2.73 5.08
N VAL A 70 -2.61 2.95 4.85
CA VAL A 70 -3.36 2.29 3.77
C VAL A 70 -4.17 3.31 2.98
N GLY A 71 -3.87 3.42 1.69
CA GLY A 71 -4.60 4.23 0.72
C GLY A 71 -6.03 3.75 0.56
N ARG A 72 -6.99 4.67 0.68
CA ARG A 72 -8.41 4.44 0.43
C ARG A 72 -8.79 5.19 -0.83
N GLY A 73 -9.16 4.46 -1.88
CA GLY A 73 -9.45 5.02 -3.18
C GLY A 73 -10.16 4.04 -4.12
N TYR A 74 -9.85 4.11 -5.41
CA TYR A 74 -10.51 3.26 -6.41
C TYR A 74 -10.01 1.80 -6.39
N ARG A 75 -8.75 1.58 -6.00
CA ARG A 75 -8.11 0.26 -5.92
C ARG A 75 -8.38 -0.44 -4.59
N THR A 76 -8.19 0.25 -3.48
CA THR A 76 -8.42 -0.26 -2.12
C THR A 76 -9.64 0.40 -1.48
N ASN A 77 -10.55 -0.39 -0.90
CA ASN A 77 -11.81 0.09 -0.31
C ASN A 77 -11.95 -0.22 1.19
N ASP A 78 -12.95 0.38 1.83
CA ASP A 78 -13.16 0.30 3.29
C ASP A 78 -13.38 -1.16 3.78
N SER A 79 -14.01 -2.01 2.96
CA SER A 79 -14.19 -3.43 3.26
C SER A 79 -12.85 -4.20 3.22
N GLY A 80 -12.00 -3.92 2.23
CA GLY A 80 -10.65 -4.49 2.14
C GLY A 80 -9.76 -4.04 3.30
N ILE A 81 -9.80 -2.76 3.66
CA ILE A 81 -9.05 -2.20 4.79
C ILE A 81 -9.48 -2.85 6.11
N SER A 82 -10.79 -3.03 6.31
CA SER A 82 -11.32 -3.68 7.52
C SER A 82 -10.87 -5.13 7.64
N GLN A 83 -10.85 -5.87 6.53
CA GLN A 83 -10.34 -7.25 6.49
C GLN A 83 -8.83 -7.31 6.71
N LEU A 84 -8.07 -6.38 6.10
CA LEU A 84 -6.63 -6.27 6.33
C LEU A 84 -6.33 -6.06 7.81
N ARG A 85 -7.02 -5.12 8.47
CA ARG A 85 -6.88 -4.88 9.92
C ARG A 85 -7.11 -6.16 10.73
N ALA A 86 -8.18 -6.91 10.42
CA ALA A 86 -8.49 -8.15 11.13
C ALA A 86 -7.43 -9.24 10.93
N LEU A 87 -6.88 -9.37 9.71
CA LEU A 87 -5.85 -10.35 9.40
C LEU A 87 -4.50 -10.00 10.04
N LEU A 88 -4.13 -8.71 10.02
CA LEU A 88 -2.94 -8.21 10.68
C LEU A 88 -2.99 -8.45 12.20
N GLY A 89 -4.15 -8.27 12.83
CA GLY A 89 -4.32 -8.45 14.28
C GLY A 89 -3.23 -7.71 15.05
N ASP A 90 -2.58 -8.41 15.99
CA ASP A 90 -1.54 -7.84 16.85
C ASP A 90 -0.19 -7.55 16.15
N SER A 91 -0.08 -7.80 14.83
CA SER A 91 1.10 -7.36 14.05
C SER A 91 1.22 -5.84 13.99
N VAL A 92 0.11 -5.12 14.14
CA VAL A 92 0.07 -3.65 14.09
C VAL A 92 -0.57 -3.11 15.36
N ASP A 93 -0.01 -2.02 15.89
CA ASP A 93 -0.69 -1.22 16.91
C ASP A 93 -1.66 -0.24 16.25
N GLU A 94 -1.32 0.19 15.03
CA GLU A 94 -2.05 1.24 14.34
C GLU A 94 -2.14 0.99 12.83
N LEU A 95 -3.31 1.31 12.29
CA LEU A 95 -3.54 1.36 10.84
C LEU A 95 -4.23 2.68 10.52
N ILE A 96 -3.54 3.51 9.74
CA ILE A 96 -3.96 4.84 9.30
C ILE A 96 -4.58 4.71 7.91
N THR A 97 -5.85 5.09 7.78
CA THR A 97 -6.52 5.14 6.48
C THR A 97 -6.29 6.48 5.81
N VAL A 98 -5.69 6.48 4.63
CA VAL A 98 -5.34 7.70 3.88
C VAL A 98 -6.34 7.92 2.73
N PRO A 99 -7.22 8.93 2.78
CA PRO A 99 -8.19 9.18 1.71
C PRO A 99 -7.49 9.75 0.48
N LEU A 100 -7.24 8.92 -0.53
CA LEU A 100 -6.53 9.34 -1.73
C LEU A 100 -7.34 10.31 -2.59
N PRO A 101 -6.72 11.35 -3.17
CA PRO A 101 -7.40 12.31 -4.04
C PRO A 101 -7.90 11.67 -5.35
N HIS A 102 -8.76 12.39 -6.06
CA HIS A 102 -9.25 11.96 -7.38
C HIS A 102 -8.15 11.87 -8.43
N TYR A 103 -7.21 12.83 -8.42
CA TYR A 103 -6.16 13.02 -9.43
C TYR A 103 -6.67 12.88 -10.89
N ARG A 104 -6.24 11.86 -11.64
CA ARG A 104 -6.68 11.59 -13.04
C ARG A 104 -7.91 10.67 -13.13
N GLY A 105 -8.47 10.27 -12.00
CA GLY A 105 -9.72 9.53 -11.89
C GLY A 105 -9.57 7.99 -11.86
N PRO A 106 -10.70 7.26 -11.93
CA PRO A 106 -10.74 5.82 -11.63
C PRO A 106 -9.93 4.91 -12.56
N GLY A 107 -9.61 5.38 -13.77
CA GLY A 107 -8.84 4.63 -14.75
C GLY A 107 -7.35 4.57 -14.43
N ASP A 108 -6.85 5.55 -13.66
CA ASP A 108 -5.44 5.76 -13.42
C ASP A 108 -4.80 4.65 -12.56
N VAL A 109 -3.47 4.57 -12.62
CA VAL A 109 -2.66 3.72 -11.74
C VAL A 109 -2.08 4.59 -10.63
N PHE A 110 -2.99 5.02 -9.76
CA PHE A 110 -2.67 5.84 -8.60
C PHE A 110 -2.90 5.04 -7.31
N HIS A 111 -1.85 4.88 -6.54
CA HIS A 111 -1.83 4.23 -5.23
C HIS A 111 -1.20 5.14 -4.18
N LEU A 112 -1.28 4.77 -2.90
CA LEU A 112 -0.54 5.48 -1.83
C LEU A 112 0.97 5.58 -2.15
N MET A 113 1.59 4.50 -2.61
CA MET A 113 3.01 4.50 -2.97
C MET A 113 3.33 5.28 -4.26
N SER A 114 2.34 5.87 -4.93
CA SER A 114 2.60 6.86 -5.97
C SER A 114 3.05 8.20 -5.38
N ILE A 115 2.78 8.47 -4.10
CA ILE A 115 3.04 9.76 -3.45
C ILE A 115 3.90 9.66 -2.18
N ILE A 116 4.22 8.46 -1.71
CA ILE A 116 5.10 8.26 -0.56
C ILE A 116 5.87 6.94 -0.65
N SER A 117 7.17 7.02 -0.35
CA SER A 117 8.02 5.88 0.00
C SER A 117 8.72 6.19 1.32
N PRO A 118 8.40 5.50 2.43
CA PRO A 118 9.26 5.47 3.61
C PRO A 118 10.60 4.83 3.23
N ILE A 119 11.71 5.51 3.50
CA ILE A 119 13.06 5.08 3.08
C ILE A 119 14.04 4.93 4.24
N ASP A 120 13.72 5.45 5.42
CA ASP A 120 14.42 5.19 6.67
C ASP A 120 13.42 5.32 7.84
N ARG A 121 13.88 5.07 9.06
CA ARG A 121 13.10 5.13 10.31
C ARG A 121 12.32 6.43 10.48
N ASP A 122 12.91 7.55 10.08
CA ASP A 122 12.37 8.90 10.24
C ASP A 122 12.46 9.70 8.92
N LEU A 123 12.48 9.01 7.78
CA LEU A 123 12.66 9.64 6.47
C LEU A 123 11.72 9.04 5.43
N ALA A 124 10.99 9.90 4.71
CA ALA A 124 10.15 9.49 3.58
C ALA A 124 10.35 10.40 2.38
N VAL A 125 10.41 9.81 1.19
CA VAL A 125 10.27 10.52 -0.09
C VAL A 125 8.78 10.73 -0.34
N VAL A 126 8.36 11.96 -0.63
CA VAL A 126 6.94 12.29 -0.77
C VAL A 126 6.68 13.20 -1.96
N TYR A 127 5.49 13.09 -2.54
CA TYR A 127 4.95 14.08 -3.47
C TYR A 127 3.75 14.78 -2.83
N SER A 128 4.03 15.91 -2.16
CA SER A 128 3.03 16.66 -1.38
C SER A 128 1.83 17.19 -2.15
N PRO A 129 1.91 17.59 -3.44
CA PRO A 129 0.76 18.15 -4.15
C PRO A 129 -0.47 17.22 -4.20
N LEU A 130 -0.27 15.90 -4.08
CA LEU A 130 -1.34 14.89 -4.03
C LEU A 130 -1.50 14.22 -2.66
N MET A 131 -0.78 14.69 -1.65
CA MET A 131 -0.87 14.14 -0.30
C MET A 131 -2.05 14.77 0.47
N PRO A 132 -2.97 13.97 1.04
CA PRO A 132 -4.00 14.50 1.91
C PRO A 132 -3.40 15.21 3.12
N VAL A 133 -3.86 16.43 3.41
CA VAL A 133 -3.33 17.28 4.50
C VAL A 133 -3.25 16.54 5.83
N PRO A 134 -4.30 15.83 6.31
CA PRO A 134 -4.22 15.13 7.60
C PRO A 134 -3.15 14.04 7.63
N PHE A 135 -2.88 13.39 6.49
CA PHE A 135 -1.82 12.38 6.43
C PHE A 135 -0.44 13.03 6.45
N ARG A 136 -0.27 14.18 5.79
CA ARG A 136 1.00 14.92 5.88
C ARG A 136 1.29 15.39 7.31
N GLU A 137 0.29 15.95 7.98
CA GLU A 137 0.39 16.39 9.38
C GLU A 137 0.78 15.21 10.28
N GLU A 138 0.12 14.07 10.13
CA GLU A 138 0.42 12.83 10.85
C GLU A 138 1.89 12.38 10.68
N LEU A 139 2.44 12.43 9.46
CA LEU A 139 3.85 12.07 9.22
C LEU A 139 4.80 13.03 9.95
N LEU A 140 4.51 14.32 9.93
CA LEU A 140 5.32 15.35 10.60
C LEU A 140 5.23 15.25 12.13
N GLU A 141 4.04 14.98 12.68
CA GLU A 141 3.81 14.78 14.11
C GLU A 141 4.55 13.55 14.64
N ARG A 142 4.69 12.51 13.81
CA ARG A 142 5.53 11.33 14.09
C ARG A 142 7.03 11.59 13.98
N GLY A 143 7.43 12.78 13.55
CA GLY A 143 8.82 13.18 13.42
C GLY A 143 9.49 12.73 12.13
N LEU A 144 8.73 12.36 11.09
CA LEU A 144 9.33 12.03 9.80
C LEU A 144 9.84 13.31 9.12
N THR A 145 11.07 13.24 8.62
CA THR A 145 11.63 14.16 7.65
C THR A 145 11.11 13.80 6.26
N LEU A 146 10.63 14.79 5.53
CA LEU A 146 10.02 14.60 4.22
C LEU A 146 10.93 15.15 3.12
N VAL A 147 11.36 14.28 2.21
CA VAL A 147 12.11 14.64 1.01
C VAL A 147 11.10 14.83 -0.11
N GLU A 148 10.91 16.08 -0.53
CA GLU A 148 9.94 16.43 -1.55
C GLU A 148 10.43 16.02 -2.95
N VAL A 149 9.56 15.33 -3.69
CA VAL A 149 9.75 15.01 -5.12
C VAL A 149 9.38 16.25 -5.94
N PRO A 150 10.29 16.76 -6.78
CA PRO A 150 9.98 17.84 -7.70
C PRO A 150 8.87 17.46 -8.69
N GLU A 151 8.10 18.45 -9.16
CA GLU A 151 7.00 18.23 -10.11
C GLU A 151 7.47 17.48 -11.36
N GLU A 152 8.65 17.85 -11.88
CA GLU A 152 9.26 17.27 -13.07
C GLU A 152 9.62 15.78 -12.93
N GLU A 153 9.74 15.27 -11.70
CA GLU A 153 10.09 13.88 -11.43
C GLU A 153 8.87 13.00 -11.09
N PHE A 154 7.70 13.62 -10.84
CA PHE A 154 6.51 12.87 -10.44
C PHE A 154 6.03 11.89 -11.51
N GLU A 155 5.93 12.32 -12.77
CA GLU A 155 5.50 11.45 -13.88
C GLU A 155 6.48 10.30 -14.15
N SER A 156 7.75 10.46 -13.80
CA SER A 156 8.75 9.39 -13.84
C SER A 156 8.75 8.50 -12.58
N MET A 157 7.73 8.64 -11.72
CA MET A 157 7.57 7.91 -10.47
C MET A 157 8.67 8.23 -9.44
N GLY A 158 9.12 9.48 -9.34
CA GLY A 158 10.17 9.90 -8.39
C GLY A 158 9.85 9.61 -6.91
N ALA A 159 8.56 9.44 -6.58
CA ALA A 159 8.14 9.04 -5.24
C ALA A 159 8.12 7.52 -5.00
N ASN A 160 8.22 6.69 -6.06
CA ASN A 160 8.16 5.23 -5.96
C ASN A 160 9.57 4.63 -5.88
N VAL A 161 10.20 4.82 -4.71
CA VAL A 161 11.59 4.40 -4.46
C VAL A 161 11.65 3.09 -3.70
N LEU A 162 12.69 2.28 -3.96
CA LEU A 162 13.09 1.12 -3.17
C LEU A 162 14.32 1.48 -2.33
N ALA A 163 14.25 1.28 -1.02
CA ALA A 163 15.32 1.50 -0.05
C ALA A 163 15.53 0.25 0.81
#